data_AF-F4D0F6-F1
#
_entry.id   AF-F4D0F6-F1
#
_cell.length_a   1.000
_cell.length_b   1.000
_cell.length_c   1.000
_cell.angle_alpha   90.00
_cell.angle_beta   90.00
_cell.angle_gamma   90.00
#
_symmetry.space_group_name_H-M   'P 1'
#
loop_
_entity.id
_entity.type
_entity.pdbx_description
1 polymer ?
#
loop_
_entity_poly.entity_id
_entity_poly.type
_entity_poly.pdbx_seq_one_letter_code
_entity_poly.pdbx_strand_id
1 'polypeptide(L)' 'MPVSVLTTVLAQSGDPTGLSSGLGRIVVLLALLASLILLLRWYNQQRKR' A
#
# COMPACT_ATOMS: atom_id res chain seq x y z
N MET A 1 11.15 24.72 25.86
CA MET A 1 11.16 23.25 25.63
C MET A 1 10.65 22.94 24.22
N PRO A 2 11.51 22.92 23.18
CA PRO A 2 11.07 22.74 21.78
C PRO A 2 11.14 21.29 21.27
N VAL A 3 11.86 20.40 21.96
CA VAL A 3 12.10 19.02 21.50
C VAL A 3 10.78 18.24 21.38
N SER A 4 9.85 18.46 22.32
CA SER A 4 8.54 17.81 22.35
C SER A 4 7.69 18.09 21.11
N VAL A 5 7.79 19.29 20.52
CA VAL A 5 7.02 19.67 19.33
C VAL A 5 7.57 18.96 18.09
N LEU A 6 8.90 18.84 18.00
CA LEU A 6 9.58 18.10 16.93
C LEU A 6 9.22 16.62 16.96
N THR A 7 9.14 16.01 18.15
CA THR A 7 8.69 14.62 18.31
C THR A 7 7.23 14.43 17.93
N THR A 8 6.35 15.38 18.25
CA THR A 8 4.93 15.35 17.86
C THR A 8 4.75 15.50 16.35
N VAL A 9 5.55 16.33 15.68
CA VAL A 9 5.51 16.51 14.21
C VAL A 9 6.04 15.26 13.49
N LEU A 10 7.11 14.62 13.99
CA LEU A 10 7.55 13.33 13.44
C LEU A 10 6.50 12.22 13.65
N ALA A 11 5.84 12.17 14.81
CA ALA A 11 4.78 11.20 15.08
C ALA A 11 3.49 11.46 14.26
N GLN A 12 3.25 12.71 13.84
CA GLN A 12 2.18 13.12 12.92
C GLN A 12 2.48 12.87 11.45
N SER A 13 3.68 12.36 11.11
CA SER A 13 3.96 11.70 9.83
C SER A 13 3.24 10.35 9.80
N GLY A 14 1.93 10.39 10.05
CA GLY A 14 1.05 9.26 10.28
C GLY A 14 1.06 8.37 9.05
N ASP A 15 1.44 7.11 9.27
CA ASP A 15 1.33 5.98 8.36
C ASP A 15 1.39 6.36 6.87
N PRO A 16 2.59 6.63 6.31
CA PRO A 16 2.77 7.04 4.92
C PRO A 16 2.26 5.99 3.90
N THR A 17 1.97 4.79 4.37
CA THR A 17 1.39 3.69 3.59
C THR A 17 -0.14 3.78 3.49
N GLY A 18 -0.79 4.67 4.24
CA GLY A 18 -2.26 4.76 4.30
C GLY A 18 -2.91 3.51 4.92
N LEU A 19 -2.14 2.58 5.51
CA LEU A 19 -2.64 1.30 6.03
C LEU A 19 -3.60 1.46 7.23
N SER A 20 -3.47 2.56 7.96
CA SER A 20 -4.35 2.95 9.07
C SER A 20 -5.67 3.59 8.58
N SER A 21 -5.71 4.08 7.33
CA SER A 21 -6.91 4.61 6.69
C SER A 21 -7.73 3.48 6.04
N GLY A 22 -9.04 3.45 6.30
CA GLY A 22 -9.96 2.50 5.66
C GLY A 22 -9.89 2.56 4.13
N LEU A 23 -9.67 3.73 3.54
CA LEU A 23 -9.49 3.90 2.09
C LEU A 23 -8.16 3.32 1.61
N GLY A 24 -7.06 3.52 2.34
CA GLY A 24 -5.76 2.97 1.96
C GLY A 24 -5.74 1.45 1.94
N ARG A 25 -6.43 0.81 2.90
CA ARG A 25 -6.64 -0.65 2.88
C ARG A 25 -7.36 -1.15 1.63
N ILE A 26 -8.42 -0.46 1.20
CA ILE A 26 -9.17 -0.83 0.00
C ILE A 26 -8.28 -0.72 -1.25
N VAL A 27 -7.54 0.37 -1.39
CA VAL A 27 -6.63 0.58 -2.53
C VAL A 27 -5.53 -0.49 -2.57
N VAL A 28 -4.93 -0.82 -1.43
CA VAL A 28 -3.90 -1.87 -1.33
C VAL A 28 -4.47 -3.24 -1.72
N LEU A 29 -5.68 -3.59 -1.25
CA LEU A 29 -6.35 -4.84 -1.63
C LEU A 29 -6.62 -4.91 -3.14
N LEU A 30 -7.10 -3.82 -3.74
CA LEU A 30 -7.33 -3.75 -5.19
C LEU A 30 -6.03 -3.85 -5.98
N ALA A 31 -4.96 -3.21 -5.52
CA ALA A 31 -3.64 -3.30 -6.15
C ALA A 31 -3.07 -4.73 -6.11
N LEU A 32 -3.20 -5.42 -4.97
CA LEU A 32 -2.79 -6.82 -4.81
C LEU A 32 -3.60 -7.74 -5.73
N LEU A 33 -4.92 -7.57 -5.78
CA LEU A 33 -5.79 -8.32 -6.69
C LEU A 33 -5.41 -8.08 -8.16
N ALA A 34 -5.20 -6.82 -8.56
CA ALA A 34 -4.80 -6.48 -9.92
C ALA A 34 -3.45 -7.12 -10.29
N SER A 35 -2.47 -7.05 -9.39
CA SER A 35 -1.16 -7.70 -9.56
C SER A 35 -1.30 -9.21 -9.73
N LEU A 36 -2.11 -9.87 -8.90
CA LEU A 36 -2.35 -11.31 -8.98
C LEU A 36 -3.01 -11.72 -10.30
N ILE A 37 -4.05 -10.98 -10.73
CA ILE A 37 -4.75 -11.25 -12.00
C ILE A 37 -3.80 -11.08 -13.18
N LEU A 38 -2.98 -10.03 -13.17
CA LEU A 38 -2.01 -9.78 -14.23
C LEU A 38 -0.98 -10.91 -14.31
N LEU A 39 -0.47 -11.36 -13.16
CA LEU A 39 0.47 -12.47 -13.08
C LEU A 39 -0.14 -13.76 -13.59
N LEU A 40 -1.38 -14.08 -13.18
CA LEU A 40 -2.08 -15.29 -13.60
C LEU A 40 -2.38 -15.26 -15.11
N ARG A 41 -2.78 -14.10 -15.63
CA ARG A 41 -3.00 -13.89 -17.07
C ARG A 41 -1.71 -14.04 -17.85
N TRP A 42 -0.61 -13.48 -17.36
CA TRP A 42 0.70 -13.62 -17.99
C TRP A 42 1.17 -15.07 -17.97
N TYR A 43 1.00 -15.77 -16.84
CA TYR A 43 1.34 -17.17 -16.71
C TYR A 43 0.57 -18.06 -17.70
N ASN A 44 -0.73 -17.81 -17.87
CA ASN A 44 -1.54 -18.50 -18.88
C ASN A 44 -1.10 -18.19 -20.31
N GLN A 45 -0.63 -16.97 -20.60
CA GLN A 45 -0.05 -16.65 -21.90
C GLN A 45 1.28 -17.36 -22.14
N GLN A 46 2.14 -17.46 -21.11
CA GLN A 46 3.40 -18.20 -21.20
C GLN A 46 3.17 -19.69 -21.44
N ARG A 47 2.16 -20.29 -20.80
CA ARG A 47 1.81 -21.71 -21.04
C ARG A 47 1.23 -21.99 -22.43
N LYS A 48 0.78 -20.96 -23.15
CA LYS A 48 0.27 -21.09 -24.52
C LYS A 48 1.36 -20.86 -25.58
N ARG A 49 2.56 -20.44 -25.18
CA ARG A 49 3.77 -20.48 -26.01
C ARG A 49 4.45 -21.82 -25.82
#